data_AF-A0A3N0XTJ2-F1
#
_entry.id   AF-A0A3N0XTJ2-F1
#
_cell.length_a   1.000
_cell.length_b   1.000
_cell.length_c   1.000
_cell.angle_alpha   90.00
_cell.angle_beta   90.00
_cell.angle_gamma   90.00
#
_symmetry.space_group_name_H-M   'P 1'
#
loop_
_entity.id
_entity.type
_entity.pdbx_description
1 polymer ?
#
loop_
_entity_poly.entity_id
_entity_poly.type
_entity_poly.pdbx_seq_one_letter_code
_entity_poly.pdbx_strand_id
1 'polypeptide(L)'
;MPMAHFWKHYLLCSRIQVFVDKQDAARFRSTTAVEDVVTQKGELLWRREYYEALDLVTSEIKRRFDQAGMTTAAQREQILMDSAKGTVCTEAELSSLQLPSNMDRASLHLQLRMLGDLTKKETLRTVQGLGLYMSKLQPQTRGLFRWRSSSGCVFVYLCLQLPPRDPSPRFAV
;
A
#
# COMPACT_ATOMS: atom_id res chain seq x y z
N MET A 1 -2.15 11.38 -12.22
CA MET A 1 -2.28 11.68 -10.77
C MET A 1 -3.58 11.08 -10.24
N PRO A 2 -3.57 9.93 -9.55
CA PRO A 2 -4.78 9.31 -9.00
C PRO A 2 -4.72 9.19 -7.46
N MET A 3 -4.39 10.28 -6.74
CA MET A 3 -4.43 10.30 -5.26
C MET A 3 -5.72 10.94 -4.70
N ALA A 4 -6.54 11.58 -5.54
CA ALA A 4 -7.74 12.29 -5.09
C ALA A 4 -8.93 11.38 -4.75
N HIS A 5 -8.91 10.10 -5.14
CA HIS A 5 -10.02 9.18 -4.87
C HIS A 5 -9.98 8.54 -3.47
N PHE A 6 -8.82 8.54 -2.80
CA PHE A 6 -8.68 7.85 -1.51
C PHE A 6 -9.34 8.63 -0.35
N TRP A 7 -9.41 9.97 -0.44
CA TRP A 7 -9.96 10.82 0.63
C TRP A 7 -11.49 10.94 0.61
N LYS A 8 -12.16 10.61 -0.51
CA LYS A 8 -13.62 10.67 -0.59
C LYS A 8 -14.32 9.59 0.25
N HIS A 9 -13.65 8.48 0.54
CA HIS A 9 -14.21 7.41 1.39
C HIS A 9 -14.17 7.75 2.89
N TYR A 10 -13.19 8.55 3.34
CA TYR A 10 -13.08 8.93 4.77
C TYR A 10 -14.20 9.89 5.21
N LEU A 11 -14.69 10.75 4.30
CA LEU A 11 -15.79 11.69 4.58
C LEU A 11 -17.17 11.04 4.63
N LEU A 12 -17.35 9.82 4.11
CA LEU A 12 -18.63 9.10 4.24
C LEU A 12 -18.84 8.53 5.65
N CYS A 13 -17.78 8.14 6.35
CA CYS A 13 -17.89 7.64 7.74
C CYS A 13 -18.37 8.72 8.72
N SER A 14 -18.02 9.99 8.50
CA SER A 14 -18.46 11.08 9.39
C SER A 14 -19.93 11.46 9.24
N ARG A 15 -20.59 11.05 8.14
CA ARG A 15 -22.00 11.38 7.87
C ARG A 15 -23.00 10.38 8.45
N ILE A 16 -22.56 9.16 8.74
CA ILE A 16 -23.41 8.12 9.34
C ILE A 16 -23.65 8.42 10.83
N GLN A 17 -22.73 9.14 11.49
CA GLN A 17 -22.81 9.43 12.92
C GLN A 17 -23.88 10.47 13.31
N VAL A 18 -24.38 11.26 12.35
CA VAL A 18 -25.38 12.33 12.62
C VAL A 18 -26.83 11.83 12.46
N PHE A 19 -27.05 10.64 11.89
CA PHE A 19 -28.40 10.12 11.65
C PHE A 19 -28.98 9.32 12.83
N VAL A 20 -28.14 8.94 13.81
CA VAL A 20 -28.55 8.12 14.96
C VAL A 20 -29.15 8.96 16.10
N ASP A 21 -28.83 10.25 16.20
CA ASP A 21 -29.26 11.11 17.33
C ASP A 21 -30.70 11.65 17.24
N LYS A 22 -31.52 11.24 16.26
CA LYS A 22 -32.86 11.85 16.04
C LYS A 22 -34.06 10.93 16.20
N GLN A 23 -33.91 9.66 16.57
CA GLN A 23 -35.09 8.76 16.66
C GLN A 23 -35.62 8.44 18.06
N ASP A 24 -34.91 8.74 19.16
CA ASP A 24 -35.35 8.29 20.48
C ASP A 24 -35.89 9.40 21.39
N ALA A 25 -36.81 10.22 20.85
CA ALA A 25 -37.52 11.23 21.61
C ALA A 25 -39.03 11.04 21.55
N ALA A 26 -39.54 9.86 21.92
CA ALA A 26 -40.87 9.70 22.53
C ALA A 26 -41.22 8.22 22.79
N ARG A 27 -41.05 7.76 24.04
CA ARG A 27 -42.04 6.91 24.76
C ARG A 27 -41.55 6.62 26.17
N PHE A 28 -41.92 7.51 27.10
CA PHE A 28 -41.91 7.20 28.53
C PHE A 28 -43.06 6.22 28.82
N ARG A 29 -42.75 4.97 29.17
CA ARG A 29 -43.65 4.09 29.94
C ARG A 29 -42.84 3.46 31.07
N SER A 30 -43.37 3.58 32.28
CA SER A 30 -42.76 3.14 33.53
C SER A 30 -42.79 1.60 33.63
N THR A 31 -41.65 0.95 33.35
CA THR A 31 -41.37 -0.47 33.71
C THR A 31 -39.88 -0.65 34.01
N THR A 32 -39.44 -0.12 35.15
CA THR A 32 -38.02 0.02 35.53
C THR A 32 -37.23 -1.30 35.71
N ALA A 33 -37.89 -2.47 35.82
CA ALA A 33 -37.17 -3.74 36.04
C ALA A 33 -36.99 -4.61 34.78
N VAL A 34 -37.82 -4.41 33.75
CA VAL A 34 -37.75 -5.20 32.49
C VAL A 34 -36.93 -4.45 31.44
N GLU A 35 -36.94 -3.12 31.48
CA GLU A 35 -36.13 -2.29 30.59
C GLU A 35 -34.63 -2.48 30.80
N ASP A 36 -34.16 -2.69 32.03
CA ASP A 36 -32.75 -2.97 32.32
C ASP A 36 -32.25 -4.28 31.67
N VAL A 37 -33.10 -5.32 31.63
CA VAL A 37 -32.74 -6.59 30.99
C VAL A 37 -32.78 -6.49 29.47
N VAL A 38 -33.71 -5.70 28.91
CA VAL A 38 -33.82 -5.47 27.46
C VAL A 38 -32.70 -4.55 26.95
N THR A 39 -32.35 -3.51 27.71
CA THR A 39 -31.22 -2.62 27.40
C THR A 39 -29.88 -3.33 27.56
N GLN A 40 -29.67 -4.14 28.60
CA GLN A 40 -28.47 -4.97 28.72
C GLN A 40 -28.35 -6.00 27.58
N LYS A 41 -29.45 -6.64 27.18
CA LYS A 41 -29.46 -7.56 26.03
C LYS A 41 -29.19 -6.83 24.71
N GLY A 42 -29.75 -5.65 24.52
CA GLY A 42 -29.49 -4.79 23.36
C GLY A 42 -28.03 -4.32 23.30
N GLU A 43 -27.47 -3.91 24.43
CA GLU A 43 -26.08 -3.50 24.53
C GLU A 43 -25.12 -4.67 24.23
N LEU A 44 -25.41 -5.87 24.74
CA LEU A 44 -24.63 -7.07 24.43
C LEU A 44 -24.69 -7.43 22.93
N LEU A 45 -25.85 -7.28 22.30
CA LEU A 45 -26.01 -7.50 20.86
C LEU A 45 -25.19 -6.49 20.04
N TRP A 46 -25.29 -5.20 20.36
CA TRP A 46 -24.55 -4.15 19.65
C TRP A 46 -23.04 -4.27 19.84
N ARG A 47 -22.59 -4.62 21.05
CA ARG A 47 -21.17 -4.91 21.30
C ARG A 47 -20.70 -6.06 20.42
N ARG A 48 -21.48 -7.14 20.32
CA ARG A 48 -21.16 -8.29 19.46
C ARG A 48 -21.05 -7.88 18.00
N GLU A 49 -22.06 -7.19 17.47
CA GLU A 49 -22.08 -6.74 16.06
C GLU A 49 -20.93 -5.77 15.75
N TYR A 50 -20.59 -4.89 16.69
CA TYR A 50 -19.45 -3.98 16.56
C TYR A 50 -18.12 -4.74 16.44
N TYR A 51 -17.86 -5.70 17.32
CA TYR A 51 -16.62 -6.49 17.27
C TYR A 51 -16.57 -7.40 16.03
N GLU A 52 -17.71 -7.95 15.61
CA GLU A 52 -17.80 -8.73 14.37
C GLU A 52 -17.47 -7.86 13.14
N ALA A 53 -18.02 -6.65 13.06
CA ALA A 53 -17.67 -5.71 12.01
C ALA A 53 -16.19 -5.31 12.06
N LEU A 54 -15.63 -5.11 13.26
CA LEU A 54 -14.21 -4.79 13.44
C LEU A 54 -13.30 -5.95 13.00
N ASP A 55 -13.67 -7.19 13.28
CA ASP A 55 -12.95 -8.39 12.84
C ASP A 55 -13.01 -8.56 11.32
N LEU A 56 -14.16 -8.30 10.69
CA LEU A 56 -14.31 -8.29 9.24
C LEU A 56 -13.42 -7.23 8.59
N VAL A 57 -13.40 -6.00 9.12
CA VAL A 57 -12.53 -4.93 8.63
C VAL A 57 -11.05 -5.31 8.80
N THR A 58 -10.67 -5.86 9.97
CA THR A 58 -9.30 -6.23 10.28
C THR A 58 -8.82 -7.38 9.39
N SER A 59 -9.65 -8.38 9.15
CA SER A 59 -9.35 -9.51 8.26
C SER A 59 -9.21 -9.07 6.81
N GLU A 60 -10.08 -8.18 6.32
CA GLU A 60 -9.95 -7.62 4.96
C GLU A 60 -8.72 -6.73 4.80
N ILE A 61 -8.35 -5.95 5.81
CA ILE A 61 -7.09 -5.19 5.81
C ILE A 61 -5.92 -6.17 5.71
N LYS A 62 -5.83 -7.16 6.60
CA LYS A 62 -4.77 -8.18 6.56
C LYS A 62 -4.70 -8.85 5.18
N ARG A 63 -5.83 -9.31 4.64
CA ARG A 63 -5.91 -9.94 3.32
C ARG A 63 -5.46 -9.04 2.18
N ARG A 64 -5.72 -7.72 2.24
CA ARG A 64 -5.27 -6.76 1.22
C ARG A 64 -3.78 -6.46 1.30
N PHE A 65 -3.21 -6.44 2.50
CA PHE A 65 -1.78 -6.19 2.71
C PHE A 65 -0.92 -7.45 2.57
N ASP A 66 -1.49 -8.64 2.78
CA ASP A 66 -0.85 -9.95 2.60
C ASP A 66 -0.92 -10.47 1.15
N GLN A 67 -1.19 -9.58 0.20
CA GLN A 67 -1.16 -9.95 -1.22
C GLN A 67 0.30 -10.16 -1.65
N ALA A 68 0.56 -11.21 -2.43
CA ALA A 68 1.88 -11.50 -3.01
C ALA A 68 2.47 -10.29 -3.79
N GLY A 69 1.61 -9.40 -4.28
CA GLY A 69 2.05 -8.16 -4.90
C GLY A 69 2.69 -7.16 -3.95
N MET A 70 2.21 -7.08 -2.71
CA MET A 70 2.76 -6.18 -1.70
C MET A 70 4.12 -6.70 -1.20
N THR A 71 4.25 -8.01 -1.00
CA THR A 71 5.54 -8.62 -0.62
C THR A 71 6.59 -8.43 -1.71
N THR A 72 6.21 -8.61 -2.98
CA THR A 72 7.10 -8.36 -4.13
C THR A 72 7.49 -6.89 -4.24
N ALA A 73 6.55 -5.95 -4.04
CA ALA A 73 6.84 -4.53 -4.04
C ALA A 73 7.82 -4.14 -2.92
N ALA A 74 7.62 -4.69 -1.71
CA ALA A 74 8.52 -4.47 -0.57
C ALA A 74 9.93 -5.01 -0.84
N GLN A 75 10.06 -6.18 -1.45
CA GLN A 75 11.36 -6.74 -1.86
C GLN A 75 12.09 -5.84 -2.87
N ARG A 76 11.37 -5.32 -3.87
CA ARG A 76 11.92 -4.38 -4.86
C ARG A 76 12.36 -3.07 -4.23
N GLU A 77 11.56 -2.54 -3.32
CA GLU A 77 11.92 -1.36 -2.53
C GLU A 77 13.17 -1.60 -1.70
N GLN A 78 13.26 -2.74 -1.03
CA GLN A 78 14.42 -3.08 -0.21
C GLN A 78 15.71 -3.14 -1.05
N ILE A 79 15.67 -3.81 -2.20
CA ILE A 79 16.82 -3.91 -3.11
C ILE A 79 17.25 -2.54 -3.63
N LEU A 80 16.29 -1.67 -3.95
CA LEU A 80 16.58 -0.28 -4.33
C LEU A 80 17.28 0.49 -3.22
N MET A 81 16.77 0.38 -1.99
CA MET A 81 17.33 1.07 -0.84
C MET A 81 18.72 0.55 -0.46
N ASP A 82 18.95 -0.75 -0.57
CA ASP A 82 20.26 -1.34 -0.29
C ASP A 82 21.28 -1.00 -1.37
N SER A 83 20.86 -0.98 -2.64
CA SER A 83 21.69 -0.48 -3.74
C SER A 83 22.05 1.00 -3.53
N ALA A 84 21.11 1.83 -3.07
CA ALA A 84 21.36 3.23 -2.73
C ALA A 84 22.30 3.42 -1.52
N LYS A 85 22.45 2.40 -0.66
CA LYS A 85 23.46 2.39 0.42
C LYS A 85 24.83 1.90 -0.06
N GLY A 86 24.94 1.51 -1.33
CA GLY A 86 26.17 0.95 -1.92
C GLY A 86 26.33 -0.55 -1.71
N THR A 87 25.30 -1.26 -1.21
CA THR A 87 25.31 -2.72 -1.18
C THR A 87 25.18 -3.23 -2.61
N VAL A 88 26.15 -4.04 -3.05
CA VAL A 88 26.14 -4.60 -4.40
C VAL A 88 25.07 -5.69 -4.47
N CYS A 89 24.00 -5.44 -5.22
CA CYS A 89 23.01 -6.46 -5.52
C CYS A 89 23.62 -7.53 -6.42
N THR A 90 23.50 -8.79 -6.00
CA THR A 90 24.00 -9.93 -6.78
C THR A 90 23.04 -10.28 -7.91
N GLU A 91 23.55 -10.91 -8.99
CA GLU A 91 22.68 -11.37 -10.09
C GLU A 91 21.63 -12.39 -9.63
N ALA A 92 21.95 -13.17 -8.59
CA ALA A 92 21.03 -14.14 -8.00
C ALA A 92 19.80 -13.44 -7.36
N GLU A 93 20.02 -12.35 -6.62
CA GLU A 93 18.95 -11.54 -6.02
C GLU A 93 18.08 -10.86 -7.08
N LEU A 94 18.68 -10.39 -8.17
CA LEU A 94 17.95 -9.82 -9.30
C LEU A 94 17.18 -10.86 -10.12
N SER A 95 17.65 -12.10 -10.13
CA SER A 95 16.98 -13.21 -10.82
C SER A 95 15.77 -13.72 -10.05
N SER A 96 15.80 -13.67 -8.72
CA SER A 96 14.66 -14.03 -7.86
C SER A 96 13.58 -12.94 -7.83
N LEU A 97 13.93 -11.70 -8.13
CA LEU A 97 12.97 -10.63 -8.32
C LEU A 97 12.02 -10.93 -9.49
N GLN A 98 10.72 -10.97 -9.19
CA GLN A 98 9.70 -10.89 -10.23
C GLN A 98 9.79 -9.51 -10.86
N LEU A 99 10.27 -9.44 -12.10
CA LEU A 99 10.42 -8.21 -12.83
C LEU A 99 9.42 -8.14 -13.99
N PRO A 100 9.04 -6.94 -14.45
CA PRO A 100 8.22 -6.77 -15.64
C PRO A 100 8.90 -7.40 -16.84
N SER A 101 8.16 -8.11 -17.68
CA SER A 101 8.69 -8.84 -18.84
C SER A 101 9.44 -7.95 -19.84
N ASN A 102 9.13 -6.66 -19.87
CA ASN A 102 9.76 -5.69 -20.73
C ASN A 102 11.04 -5.07 -20.15
N MET A 103 11.42 -5.40 -18.91
CA MET A 103 12.55 -4.80 -18.24
C MET A 103 13.83 -5.63 -18.38
N ASP A 104 14.87 -5.02 -18.94
CA ASP A 104 16.17 -5.66 -19.08
C ASP A 104 16.90 -5.73 -17.74
N ARG A 105 17.23 -6.96 -17.31
CA ARG A 105 17.91 -7.23 -16.05
C ARG A 105 19.34 -6.70 -16.04
N ALA A 106 20.06 -6.78 -17.17
CA ALA A 106 21.44 -6.31 -17.26
C ALA A 106 21.48 -4.78 -17.10
N SER A 107 20.58 -4.07 -17.79
CA SER A 107 20.43 -2.63 -17.63
C SER A 107 20.05 -2.24 -16.20
N LEU A 108 19.13 -2.97 -15.56
CA LEU A 108 18.77 -2.71 -14.16
C LEU A 108 19.96 -2.92 -13.21
N HIS A 109 20.71 -4.01 -13.36
CA HIS A 109 21.89 -4.30 -12.52
C HIS A 109 22.91 -3.17 -12.59
N LEU A 110 23.22 -2.70 -13.82
CA LEU A 110 24.09 -1.56 -14.04
C LEU A 110 23.54 -0.29 -13.37
N GLN A 111 22.25 0.01 -13.55
CA GLN A 111 21.61 1.17 -12.93
C GLN A 111 21.68 1.12 -11.40
N LEU A 112 21.41 -0.03 -10.78
CA LEU A 112 21.51 -0.19 -9.32
C LEU A 112 22.93 0.01 -8.81
N ARG A 113 23.94 -0.45 -9.55
CA ARG A 113 25.35 -0.20 -9.23
C ARG A 113 25.70 1.29 -9.31
N MET A 114 25.29 1.95 -10.39
CA MET A 114 25.47 3.39 -10.57
C MET A 114 24.74 4.19 -9.50
N LEU A 115 23.57 3.71 -9.05
CA LEU A 115 22.79 4.35 -8.00
C LEU A 115 23.61 4.48 -6.72
N GLY A 116 24.23 3.37 -6.27
CA GLY A 116 25.08 3.36 -5.08
C GLY A 116 26.26 4.32 -5.18
N ASP A 117 26.89 4.41 -6.36
CA ASP A 117 27.98 5.38 -6.59
C ASP A 117 27.52 6.84 -6.48
N LEU A 118 26.32 7.16 -6.97
CA LEU A 118 25.75 8.50 -6.91
C LEU A 118 25.35 8.88 -5.47
N THR A 119 24.78 7.94 -4.73
CA THR A 119 24.19 8.20 -3.41
C THR A 119 25.17 8.05 -2.24
N LYS A 120 26.44 7.69 -2.49
CA LYS A 120 27.51 7.54 -1.47
C LYS A 120 27.61 8.67 -0.44
N LYS A 121 27.24 9.90 -0.81
CA LYS A 121 27.34 11.09 0.06
C LYS A 121 26.03 11.46 0.76
N GLU A 122 24.93 10.78 0.44
CA GLU A 122 23.58 11.13 0.86
C GLU A 122 22.99 10.04 1.75
N THR A 123 22.35 10.43 2.84
CA THR A 123 21.69 9.48 3.76
C THR A 123 20.23 9.31 3.38
N LEU A 124 19.95 8.42 2.43
CA LEU A 124 18.60 8.15 1.95
C LEU A 124 17.94 7.05 2.79
N ARG A 125 16.82 7.39 3.45
CA ARG A 125 16.05 6.44 4.28
C ARG A 125 14.77 5.92 3.62
N THR A 126 14.28 6.61 2.59
CA THR A 126 13.00 6.29 1.94
C THR A 126 13.11 6.38 0.42
N VAL A 127 12.28 5.62 -0.30
CA VAL A 127 12.18 5.69 -1.77
C VAL A 127 11.75 7.08 -2.23
N GLN A 128 10.91 7.78 -1.44
CA GLN A 128 10.56 9.18 -1.72
C GLN A 128 11.79 10.09 -1.66
N GLY A 129 12.64 9.92 -0.65
CA GLY A 129 13.91 10.65 -0.54
C GLY A 129 14.82 10.37 -1.73
N LEU A 130 14.91 9.12 -2.17
CA LEU A 130 15.62 8.73 -3.38
C LEU A 130 15.06 9.41 -4.63
N GLY A 131 13.73 9.44 -4.78
CA GLY A 131 13.07 10.13 -5.89
C GLY A 131 13.33 11.64 -5.92
N LEU A 132 13.33 12.29 -4.75
CA LEU A 132 13.69 13.70 -4.61
C LEU A 132 15.16 13.94 -4.94
N TYR A 133 16.07 13.08 -4.47
CA TYR A 133 17.49 13.16 -4.81
C TYR A 133 17.72 13.01 -6.32
N MET A 134 17.14 11.97 -6.93
CA MET A 134 17.14 11.73 -8.37
C MET A 134 16.66 12.95 -9.16
N SER A 135 15.65 13.67 -8.66
CA SER A 135 15.12 14.87 -9.34
C SER A 135 16.12 16.03 -9.41
N LYS A 136 17.07 16.11 -8.46
CA LYS A 136 18.13 17.13 -8.39
C LYS A 136 19.33 16.83 -9.28
N LEU A 137 19.47 15.59 -9.76
CA LEU A 137 20.58 15.20 -10.63
C LEU A 137 20.52 15.90 -11.99
N GLN A 138 21.68 16.01 -12.62
CA GLN A 138 21.79 16.54 -13.98
C GLN A 138 20.87 15.78 -14.95
N PRO A 139 20.23 16.46 -15.92
CA PRO A 139 19.33 15.81 -16.88
C PRO A 139 19.95 14.61 -17.61
N GLN A 140 21.24 14.69 -17.93
CA GLN A 140 21.98 13.61 -18.59
C GLN A 140 22.08 12.36 -17.70
N THR A 141 22.46 12.54 -16.43
CA THR A 141 22.52 11.45 -15.44
C THR A 141 21.14 10.87 -15.17
N ARG A 142 20.09 11.70 -15.07
CA ARG A 142 18.70 11.24 -14.93
C ARG A 142 18.24 10.41 -16.13
N GLY A 143 18.72 10.74 -17.33
CA GLY A 143 18.45 9.99 -18.56
C GLY A 143 18.85 8.52 -18.47
N LEU A 144 19.92 8.20 -17.73
CA LEU A 144 20.38 6.83 -17.51
C LEU A 144 19.40 5.98 -16.68
N PHE A 145 18.54 6.64 -15.89
CA PHE A 145 17.51 6.02 -15.05
C PHE A 145 16.09 6.20 -15.62
N ARG A 146 15.98 6.63 -16.88
CA ARG A 146 14.70 6.85 -17.54
C ARG A 146 14.26 5.56 -18.22
N TRP A 147 13.11 5.04 -17.82
CA TRP A 147 12.48 3.92 -18.52
C TRP A 147 11.91 4.44 -19.84
N ARG A 148 11.85 3.59 -20.89
CA ARG A 148 11.39 3.94 -22.25
C ARG A 148 10.05 4.71 -22.29
N SER A 149 9.21 4.61 -21.27
CA SER A 149 7.96 5.37 -21.15
C SER A 149 8.15 6.72 -20.42
N SER A 150 8.57 7.71 -21.21
CA SER A 150 8.51 9.19 -21.14
C SER A 150 8.29 10.00 -19.84
N SER A 151 7.75 9.52 -18.70
CA SER A 151 7.43 10.42 -17.57
C SER A 151 7.84 9.96 -16.17
N GLY A 152 8.52 8.81 -16.02
CA GLY A 152 8.84 8.26 -14.70
C GLY A 152 10.31 7.86 -14.53
N CYS A 153 10.79 7.95 -13.30
CA CYS A 153 12.02 7.28 -12.87
C CYS A 153 11.76 5.76 -12.82
N VAL A 154 12.68 4.95 -13.36
CA VAL A 154 12.60 3.46 -13.36
C VAL A 154 12.23 2.93 -11.98
N PHE A 155 12.75 3.54 -10.91
CA PHE A 155 12.58 3.08 -9.54
C PHE A 155 11.16 3.22 -9.02
N VAL A 156 10.49 4.34 -9.34
CA VAL A 156 9.07 4.53 -8.97
C VAL A 156 8.20 3.52 -9.72
N TYR A 157 8.52 3.26 -10.98
CA TYR A 157 7.81 2.26 -11.77
C TYR A 157 8.02 0.84 -11.21
N LEU A 158 9.25 0.50 -10.82
CA LEU A 158 9.61 -0.78 -10.22
C LEU A 158 8.80 -1.06 -8.95
N CYS A 159 8.68 -0.08 -8.06
CA CYS A 159 7.93 -0.21 -6.80
C CYS A 159 6.41 -0.22 -7.00
N LEU A 160 5.88 0.50 -8.00
CA LEU A 160 4.43 0.65 -8.19
C LEU A 160 3.81 -0.44 -9.08
N GLN A 161 4.63 -1.19 -9.82
CA GLN A 161 4.10 -2.30 -10.59
C GLN A 161 3.76 -3.48 -9.68
N LEU A 162 2.48 -3.63 -9.38
CA LEU A 162 1.98 -4.90 -8.87
C LEU A 162 2.32 -6.00 -9.87
N PRO A 163 2.77 -7.19 -9.42
CA PRO A 163 2.99 -8.31 -10.31
C PRO A 163 1.73 -8.54 -11.14
N PRO A 164 1.89 -9.00 -12.40
CA PRO A 164 0.73 -9.38 -13.20
C PRO A 164 -0.10 -10.34 -12.34
N ARG A 165 -1.40 -10.06 -12.21
CA ARG A 165 -2.32 -11.00 -11.55
C ARG A 165 -2.05 -12.34 -12.21
N ASP A 166 -1.62 -13.34 -11.43
CA ASP A 166 -1.57 -14.70 -11.93
C ASP A 166 -2.90 -14.95 -12.63
N PRO A 167 -2.89 -15.48 -13.86
CA PRO A 167 -4.10 -16.01 -14.46
C PRO A 167 -4.48 -17.23 -13.63
N SER A 168 -5.05 -16.99 -12.45
CA SER A 168 -5.75 -17.98 -11.66
C SER A 168 -6.69 -18.69 -12.63
N PRO A 169 -6.71 -20.04 -12.60
CA PRO A 169 -7.61 -20.79 -13.46
C PRO A 169 -9.00 -20.25 -13.17
N ARG A 170 -9.61 -19.63 -14.19
CA ARG A 170 -11.02 -19.26 -14.13
C ARG A 170 -11.73 -20.53 -13.69
N PHE A 171 -12.34 -20.49 -12.51
CA PHE A 171 -13.13 -21.61 -12.01
C PHE A 171 -14.00 -22.09 -13.16
N ALA A 172 -13.65 -23.26 -13.71
CA ALA A 172 -14.50 -23.96 -14.64
C ALA A 172 -15.67 -24.43 -13.80
N VAL A 173 -16.78 -23.71 -13.91
CA VAL A 173 -18.07 -24.04 -13.30
C VAL A 173 -18.56 -25.36 -13.87
#